data_AF-L1J6F8-F1
#
_entry.id   AF-L1J6F8-F1
#
_cell.length_a   1.000
_cell.length_b   1.000
_cell.length_c   1.000
_cell.angle_alpha   90.00
_cell.angle_beta   90.00
_cell.angle_gamma   90.00
#
_symmetry.space_group_name_H-M   'P 1'
#
loop_
_entity.id
_entity.type
_entity.pdbx_description
1 polymer ?
#
loop_
_entity_poly.entity_id
_entity_poly.type
_entity_poly.pdbx_seq_one_letter_code
_entity_poly.pdbx_strand_id
1 'polypeptide(L)'
;MNQSFLFSDTGMPPELPWIDCSDEKLLDKFWSVSDGDLGGSSTCTLERSEEGHIRFYGNTQLTIIHREEERKPGFWTSFVKPPGPKLSKSGFAGFSSKPFELVDDIDNYNVILLRLKADGRMYYFNIQTESLPGDSVFRAEIQTKPGVWQTVRLLPRHFRLVSHGVPCLSTPRMNWRCVRTVGMAINDGKEGPFDLTLESCKLNFDERVELVDDT
;
A
#
# COMPACT_ATOMS: atom_id res chain seq x y z
N MET A 1 -2.46 -25.49 -7.07
CA MET A 1 -3.16 -26.40 -6.13
C MET A 1 -4.46 -25.72 -5.77
N ASN A 2 -5.61 -26.28 -6.18
CA ASN A 2 -6.91 -25.68 -5.89
C ASN A 2 -7.24 -25.84 -4.41
N GLN A 3 -7.20 -24.74 -3.65
CA GLN A 3 -7.88 -24.70 -2.36
C GLN A 3 -9.38 -24.57 -2.63
N SER A 4 -10.09 -25.68 -2.55
CA SER A 4 -11.55 -25.70 -2.51
C SER A 4 -12.01 -25.09 -1.18
N PHE A 5 -12.47 -23.84 -1.21
CA PHE A 5 -13.10 -23.21 -0.05
C PHE A 5 -14.41 -23.95 0.25
N LEU A 6 -14.55 -24.45 1.48
CA LEU A 6 -15.82 -24.96 2.00
C LEU A 6 -16.74 -23.74 2.17
N PHE A 7 -17.80 -23.67 1.37
CA PHE A 7 -18.83 -22.66 1.51
C PHE A 7 -19.56 -22.85 2.85
N SER A 8 -19.87 -21.74 3.53
CA SER A 8 -20.64 -21.77 4.78
C SER A 8 -22.11 -22.18 4.53
N ASP A 9 -22.86 -22.52 5.59
CA ASP A 9 -24.29 -22.91 5.51
C ASP A 9 -25.18 -21.84 4.84
N THR A 10 -24.71 -20.60 4.70
CA THR A 10 -25.39 -19.50 4.00
C THR A 10 -25.05 -19.40 2.51
N GLY A 11 -24.13 -20.24 1.99
CA GLY A 11 -23.61 -20.18 0.62
C GLY A 11 -22.60 -19.05 0.39
N MET A 12 -22.29 -18.23 1.40
CA MET A 12 -21.34 -17.13 1.30
C MET A 12 -19.92 -17.58 1.69
N PRO A 13 -18.87 -17.01 1.08
CA PRO A 13 -17.50 -17.27 1.52
C PRO A 13 -17.30 -16.71 2.94
N PRO A 14 -16.58 -17.44 3.82
CA PRO A 14 -16.25 -16.94 5.15
C PRO A 14 -15.28 -15.76 5.06
N GLU A 15 -15.20 -14.95 6.12
CA GLU A 15 -14.15 -13.92 6.25
C GLU A 15 -12.76 -14.57 6.14
N LEU A 16 -11.90 -14.01 5.30
CA LEU A 16 -10.56 -14.52 5.04
C LEU A 16 -9.49 -13.53 5.53
N PRO A 17 -8.60 -13.93 6.46
CA PRO A 17 -7.42 -13.14 6.77
C PRO A 17 -6.53 -12.97 5.54
N TRP A 18 -6.25 -11.72 5.16
CA TRP A 18 -5.40 -11.41 4.00
C TRP A 18 -4.02 -10.92 4.40
N ILE A 19 -3.96 -10.08 5.44
CA ILE A 19 -2.74 -9.78 6.18
C ILE A 19 -2.99 -10.26 7.62
N ASP A 20 -2.38 -11.39 7.95
CA ASP A 20 -2.51 -12.06 9.24
C ASP A 20 -1.26 -11.82 10.10
N CYS A 21 -1.36 -10.85 11.01
CA CYS A 21 -0.28 -10.49 11.92
C CYS A 21 0.06 -11.58 12.93
N SER A 22 -0.73 -12.66 13.06
CA SER A 22 -0.34 -13.81 13.88
C SER A 22 0.86 -14.57 13.28
N ASP A 23 1.09 -14.48 11.97
CA ASP A 23 2.28 -15.04 11.31
C ASP A 23 3.53 -14.23 11.70
N GLU A 24 4.46 -14.85 12.45
CA GLU A 24 5.71 -14.23 12.89
C GLU A 24 6.63 -13.85 11.71
N LYS A 25 6.51 -14.57 10.58
CA LYS A 25 7.30 -14.32 9.36
C LYS A 25 6.59 -13.39 8.38
N LEU A 26 5.45 -12.82 8.76
CA LEU A 26 4.67 -11.95 7.90
C LEU A 26 5.53 -10.83 7.30
N LEU A 27 6.38 -10.19 8.11
CA LEU A 27 7.21 -9.06 7.66
C LEU A 27 8.24 -9.45 6.58
N ASP A 28 8.67 -10.70 6.49
CA ASP A 28 9.57 -11.17 5.43
C ASP A 28 8.91 -11.05 4.05
N LYS A 29 7.58 -10.99 4.01
CA LYS A 29 6.77 -10.81 2.78
C LYS A 29 6.64 -9.35 2.39
N PHE A 30 7.10 -8.39 3.20
CA PHE A 30 6.95 -6.96 2.95
C PHE A 30 8.28 -6.25 2.77
N TRP A 31 8.22 -5.09 2.13
CA TRP A 31 9.31 -4.12 2.03
C TRP A 31 8.75 -2.72 2.23
N SER A 32 9.59 -1.79 2.70
CA SER A 32 9.24 -0.38 2.90
C SER A 32 10.19 0.54 2.14
N VAL A 33 9.68 1.71 1.76
CA VAL A 33 10.43 2.73 1.02
C VAL A 33 9.91 4.12 1.38
N SER A 34 10.81 5.09 1.36
CA SER A 34 10.53 6.50 1.50
C SER A 34 11.09 7.27 0.30
N ASP A 35 10.68 8.52 0.13
CA ASP A 35 11.32 9.39 -0.84
C ASP A 35 12.82 9.61 -0.54
N GLY A 36 13.27 9.41 0.72
CA GLY A 36 14.68 9.42 1.11
C GLY A 36 15.53 8.42 0.34
N ASP A 37 14.97 7.26 0.00
CA ASP A 37 15.61 6.24 -0.83
C ASP A 37 15.75 6.68 -2.31
N LEU A 38 15.03 7.74 -2.70
CA LEU A 38 14.95 8.30 -4.04
C LEU A 38 15.53 9.74 -4.11
N GLY A 39 16.24 10.19 -3.07
CA GLY A 39 16.88 11.51 -3.01
C GLY A 39 16.08 12.60 -2.28
N GLY A 40 14.95 12.26 -1.68
CA GLY A 40 14.25 13.09 -0.70
C GLY A 40 14.89 13.02 0.69
N SER A 41 14.12 13.37 1.71
CA SER A 41 14.59 13.38 3.10
C SER A 41 13.59 12.82 4.11
N SER A 42 12.48 12.22 3.65
CA SER A 42 11.62 11.45 4.54
C SER A 42 12.32 10.17 4.97
N THR A 43 11.85 9.61 6.08
CA THR A 43 12.29 8.33 6.62
C THR A 43 11.08 7.46 6.92
N CYS A 44 11.28 6.15 6.88
CA CYS A 44 10.27 5.19 7.34
C CYS A 44 10.91 3.94 7.94
N THR A 45 10.15 3.25 8.78
CA THR A 45 10.50 1.97 9.38
C THR A 45 9.26 1.10 9.41
N LEU A 46 9.45 -0.18 9.08
CA LEU A 46 8.44 -1.21 9.16
C LEU A 46 8.93 -2.29 10.13
N GLU A 47 8.20 -2.48 11.23
CA GLU A 47 8.58 -3.42 12.28
C GLU A 47 7.36 -4.17 12.82
N ARG A 48 7.61 -5.19 13.64
CA ARG A 48 6.57 -5.89 14.40
C ARG A 48 6.47 -5.21 15.76
N SER A 49 5.28 -4.77 16.15
CA SER A 49 5.05 -4.19 17.48
C SER A 49 5.15 -5.27 18.57
N GLU A 50 5.26 -4.86 19.82
CA GLU A 50 5.24 -5.76 20.99
C GLU A 50 3.93 -6.59 21.05
N GLU A 51 2.83 -6.04 20.55
CA GLU A 51 1.52 -6.70 20.45
C GLU A 51 1.43 -7.66 19.24
N GLY A 52 2.50 -7.77 18.45
CA GLY A 52 2.57 -8.64 17.28
C GLY A 52 1.96 -8.06 16.00
N HIS A 53 1.65 -6.76 15.97
CA HIS A 53 1.05 -6.08 14.82
C HIS A 53 2.11 -5.52 13.87
N ILE A 54 1.74 -5.20 12.63
CA ILE A 54 2.62 -4.42 11.76
C ILE A 54 2.61 -2.97 12.24
N ARG A 55 3.78 -2.39 12.49
CA ARG A 55 3.93 -0.96 12.76
C ARG A 55 4.75 -0.29 11.67
N PHE A 56 4.20 0.77 11.11
CA PHE A 56 4.78 1.59 10.06
C PHE A 56 4.84 3.05 10.52
N TYR A 57 6.05 3.55 10.75
CA TYR A 57 6.27 4.88 11.31
C TYR A 57 7.49 5.54 10.69
N GLY A 58 7.63 6.86 10.89
CA GLY A 58 8.71 7.62 10.31
C GLY A 58 8.48 9.11 10.38
N ASN A 59 9.13 9.85 9.48
CA ASN A 59 8.98 11.30 9.37
C ASN A 59 8.94 11.70 7.90
N THR A 60 7.89 12.38 7.48
CA THR A 60 7.77 12.93 6.12
C THR A 60 8.38 14.32 6.05
N GLN A 61 9.17 14.59 5.02
CA GLN A 61 9.71 15.91 4.72
C GLN A 61 9.39 16.27 3.28
N LEU A 62 9.06 17.54 3.02
CA LEU A 62 8.71 18.03 1.68
C LEU A 62 9.93 18.67 0.97
N THR A 63 11.08 18.74 1.63
CA THR A 63 12.29 19.27 1.02
C THR A 63 12.86 18.25 0.03
N ILE A 64 12.97 18.64 -1.25
CA ILE A 64 13.70 17.87 -2.25
C ILE A 64 15.17 18.29 -2.15
N ILE A 65 16.01 17.44 -1.57
CA ILE A 65 17.44 17.68 -1.57
C ILE A 65 17.96 17.25 -2.94
N HIS A 66 18.20 18.19 -3.85
CA HIS A 66 18.99 17.87 -5.04
C HIS A 66 20.40 17.51 -4.59
N ARG A 67 20.66 16.23 -4.39
CA ARG A 67 22.02 15.73 -4.20
C ARG A 67 22.73 15.92 -5.53
N GLU A 68 23.41 17.05 -5.69
CA GLU A 68 24.43 17.17 -6.72
C GLU A 68 25.43 16.06 -6.44
N GLU A 69 25.46 15.03 -7.30
CA GLU A 69 26.62 14.17 -7.39
C GLU A 69 27.80 15.09 -7.69
N GLU A 70 28.68 15.29 -6.71
CA GLU A 70 29.90 16.07 -6.88
C GLU A 70 30.63 15.55 -8.12
N ARG A 71 30.56 16.30 -9.23
CA ARG A 71 31.36 16.03 -10.41
C ARG A 71 32.80 16.33 -10.01
N LYS A 72 33.55 15.31 -9.59
CA LYS A 72 34.99 15.46 -9.34
C LYS A 72 35.64 15.95 -10.64
N PRO A 73 36.21 17.18 -10.67
CA PRO A 73 36.85 17.69 -11.87
C PRO A 73 38.10 16.85 -12.15
N GLY A 74 38.15 16.21 -13.32
CA GLY A 74 39.31 15.44 -13.80
C GLY A 74 39.08 13.96 -14.08
N PHE A 75 37.92 13.38 -13.76
CA PHE A 75 37.61 11.99 -14.07
C PHE A 75 36.69 11.88 -15.30
N TRP A 76 37.28 11.74 -16.48
CA TRP A 76 36.56 11.37 -17.70
C TRP A 76 36.23 9.88 -17.63
N THR A 77 35.13 9.52 -16.97
CA THR A 77 34.57 8.19 -17.14
C THR A 77 33.28 8.22 -17.93
N SER A 78 33.29 7.46 -19.02
CA SER A 78 32.13 7.00 -19.78
C SER A 78 31.18 6.09 -18.95
N PHE A 79 31.22 6.20 -17.62
CA PHE A 79 30.42 5.47 -16.64
C PHE A 79 29.74 6.44 -15.66
N VAL A 80 29.43 7.67 -16.10
CA VAL A 80 28.45 8.49 -15.36
C VAL A 80 27.15 7.70 -15.41
N LYS A 81 26.76 7.15 -14.25
CA LYS A 81 25.46 6.50 -14.09
C LYS A 81 24.43 7.51 -14.61
N PRO A 82 23.57 7.15 -15.58
CA PRO A 82 22.58 8.10 -16.06
C PRO A 82 21.84 8.65 -14.84
N PRO A 83 21.58 9.97 -14.78
CA PRO A 83 20.93 10.55 -13.63
C PRO A 83 19.66 9.73 -13.35
N GLY A 84 19.59 9.17 -12.15
CA GLY A 84 18.42 8.42 -11.71
C GLY A 84 17.16 9.27 -11.87
N PRO A 85 15.97 8.66 -11.89
CA PRO A 85 14.71 9.39 -12.00
C PRO A 85 14.69 10.54 -10.99
N LYS A 86 14.55 11.78 -11.48
CA LYS A 86 14.46 12.96 -10.61
C LYS A 86 13.17 12.88 -9.81
N LEU A 87 13.28 12.89 -8.48
CA LEU A 87 12.14 13.01 -7.58
C LEU A 87 11.34 14.27 -7.94
N SER A 88 10.08 14.10 -8.35
CA SER A 88 9.19 15.20 -8.73
C SER A 88 8.31 15.68 -7.57
N LYS A 89 8.09 14.82 -6.56
CA LYS A 89 7.31 15.10 -5.34
C LYS A 89 7.95 14.38 -4.16
N SER A 90 8.06 15.08 -3.04
CA SER A 90 8.58 14.62 -1.75
C SER A 90 7.45 14.37 -0.74
N GLY A 91 7.80 13.88 0.45
CA GLY A 91 6.86 13.58 1.53
C GLY A 91 6.16 12.23 1.38
N PHE A 92 6.76 11.29 0.67
CA PHE A 92 6.24 9.95 0.47
C PHE A 92 6.94 8.93 1.38
N ALA A 93 6.15 8.05 1.97
CA ALA A 93 6.63 6.79 2.51
C ALA A 93 5.56 5.71 2.33
N GLY A 94 5.97 4.47 2.18
CA GLY A 94 5.04 3.35 2.14
C GLY A 94 5.70 2.01 2.36
N PHE A 95 4.86 1.00 2.52
CA PHE A 95 5.26 -0.40 2.49
C PHE A 95 4.34 -1.18 1.57
N SER A 96 4.86 -2.29 1.03
CA SER A 96 4.12 -3.16 0.13
C SER A 96 4.56 -4.60 0.35
N SER A 97 3.65 -5.54 0.13
CA SER A 97 4.02 -6.94 -0.01
C SER A 97 4.91 -7.10 -1.23
N LYS A 98 5.74 -8.15 -1.21
CA LYS A 98 6.38 -8.67 -2.41
C LYS A 98 5.31 -9.26 -3.33
N PRO A 99 5.57 -9.34 -4.65
CA PRO A 99 4.61 -9.87 -5.61
C PRO A 99 4.14 -11.29 -5.25
N PHE A 100 2.82 -11.49 -5.21
CA PHE A 100 2.16 -12.78 -5.05
C PHE A 100 2.47 -13.54 -3.74
N GLU A 101 2.99 -12.86 -2.71
CA GLU A 101 3.18 -13.44 -1.37
C GLU A 101 1.89 -13.54 -0.54
N LEU A 102 0.83 -12.86 -0.98
CA LEU A 102 -0.51 -12.91 -0.38
C LEU A 102 -1.48 -13.61 -1.34
N VAL A 103 -2.67 -13.97 -0.84
CA VAL A 103 -3.76 -14.49 -1.68
C VAL A 103 -4.04 -13.52 -2.82
N ASP A 104 -3.93 -14.00 -4.05
CA ASP A 104 -3.94 -13.23 -5.29
C ASP A 104 -5.32 -13.24 -5.97
N ASP A 105 -6.06 -14.35 -5.88
CA ASP A 105 -7.45 -14.45 -6.30
C ASP A 105 -8.41 -14.17 -5.13
N ILE A 106 -8.99 -12.97 -5.16
CA ILE A 106 -9.92 -12.46 -4.14
C ILE A 106 -11.28 -12.08 -4.74
N ASP A 107 -11.62 -12.58 -5.94
CA ASP A 107 -12.83 -12.20 -6.69
C ASP A 107 -14.14 -12.61 -5.98
N ASN A 108 -14.07 -13.57 -5.05
CA ASN A 108 -15.19 -13.97 -4.20
C ASN A 108 -15.50 -12.94 -3.08
N TYR A 109 -14.72 -11.87 -2.95
CA TYR A 109 -14.87 -10.87 -1.90
C TYR A 109 -15.09 -9.48 -2.51
N ASN A 110 -15.94 -8.67 -1.89
CA ASN A 110 -16.24 -7.31 -2.33
C ASN A 110 -16.05 -6.27 -1.21
N VAL A 111 -15.44 -6.69 -0.09
CA VAL A 111 -15.13 -5.86 1.07
C VAL A 111 -13.71 -6.15 1.55
N ILE A 112 -12.97 -5.09 1.82
CA ILE A 112 -11.71 -5.16 2.59
C ILE A 112 -11.95 -4.48 3.94
N LEU A 113 -11.62 -5.18 5.03
CA LEU A 113 -11.70 -4.68 6.39
C LEU A 113 -10.28 -4.47 6.93
N LEU A 114 -9.93 -3.22 7.19
CA LEU A 114 -8.64 -2.86 7.78
C LEU A 114 -8.83 -2.49 9.23
N ARG A 115 -8.15 -3.18 10.12
CA ARG A 115 -8.17 -2.89 11.54
C ARG A 115 -6.85 -2.25 11.93
N LEU A 116 -6.88 -0.97 12.26
CA LEU A 116 -5.68 -0.14 12.43
C LEU A 116 -5.83 0.91 13.54
N LYS A 117 -4.71 1.40 14.04
CA LYS A 117 -4.57 2.57 14.93
C LYS A 117 -3.52 3.48 14.32
N ALA A 118 -3.77 4.78 14.25
CA ALA A 118 -2.85 5.71 13.62
C ALA A 118 -2.75 7.02 14.40
N ASP A 119 -1.93 7.92 13.88
CA ASP A 119 -1.59 9.26 14.38
C ASP A 119 -2.59 10.38 13.97
N GLY A 120 -3.64 10.06 13.22
CA GLY A 120 -4.61 11.04 12.70
C GLY A 120 -4.23 11.62 11.32
N ARG A 121 -3.15 11.14 10.70
CA ARG A 121 -2.81 11.48 9.31
C ARG A 121 -3.63 10.67 8.32
N MET A 122 -3.62 11.14 7.08
CA MET A 122 -4.29 10.45 5.97
C MET A 122 -3.34 9.41 5.39
N TYR A 123 -3.81 8.17 5.32
CA TYR A 123 -3.08 7.07 4.70
C TYR A 123 -3.82 6.59 3.45
N TYR A 124 -3.09 5.83 2.64
CA TYR A 124 -3.60 5.24 1.43
C TYR A 124 -3.39 3.73 1.47
N PHE A 125 -4.41 2.96 1.13
CA PHE A 125 -4.30 1.53 0.88
C PHE A 125 -4.13 1.28 -0.61
N ASN A 126 -3.05 0.61 -0.99
CA ASN A 126 -2.67 0.38 -2.38
C ASN A 126 -2.78 -1.11 -2.71
N ILE A 127 -3.35 -1.39 -3.87
CA ILE A 127 -3.40 -2.72 -4.48
C ILE A 127 -2.83 -2.60 -5.89
N GLN A 128 -1.85 -3.43 -6.24
CA GLN A 128 -1.40 -3.60 -7.61
C GLN A 128 -1.99 -4.89 -8.18
N THR A 129 -2.46 -4.85 -9.42
CA THR A 129 -2.90 -6.04 -10.18
C THR A 129 -2.00 -6.25 -11.40
N GLU A 130 -1.95 -7.46 -11.95
CA GLU A 130 -1.03 -7.81 -13.05
C GLU A 130 -1.23 -6.99 -14.34
N SER A 131 -2.44 -6.50 -14.60
CA SER A 131 -2.78 -5.75 -15.82
C SER A 131 -2.33 -4.28 -15.83
N LEU A 132 -1.56 -3.82 -14.83
CA LEU A 132 -1.21 -2.41 -14.69
C LEU A 132 0.21 -2.09 -15.19
N PRO A 133 0.40 -1.00 -15.96
CA PRO A 133 1.73 -0.56 -16.38
C PRO A 133 2.55 0.00 -15.21
N GLY A 134 3.83 -0.39 -15.12
CA GLY A 134 4.80 0.19 -14.19
C GLY A 134 4.35 0.11 -12.72
N ASP A 135 4.47 1.23 -12.01
CA ASP A 135 4.13 1.34 -10.58
C ASP A 135 2.70 1.81 -10.33
N SER A 136 1.80 1.59 -11.31
CA SER A 136 0.41 2.00 -11.17
C SER A 136 -0.31 1.11 -10.15
N VAL A 137 -1.08 1.74 -9.26
CA VAL A 137 -1.79 1.07 -8.18
C VAL A 137 -3.23 1.57 -8.10
N PHE A 138 -4.14 0.68 -7.72
CA PHE A 138 -5.43 1.08 -7.22
C PHE A 138 -5.30 1.55 -5.78
N ARG A 139 -5.72 2.77 -5.53
CA ARG A 139 -5.53 3.46 -4.26
C ARG A 139 -6.87 3.82 -3.63
N ALA A 140 -7.05 3.48 -2.36
CA ALA A 140 -8.14 3.97 -1.52
C ALA A 140 -7.61 4.87 -0.40
N GLU A 141 -8.33 5.96 -0.12
CA GLU A 141 -7.99 6.90 0.95
C GLU A 141 -8.54 6.44 2.31
N ILE A 142 -7.76 6.62 3.36
CA ILE A 142 -8.11 6.27 4.74
C ILE A 142 -7.94 7.49 5.64
N GLN A 143 -9.07 7.96 6.16
CA GLN A 143 -9.12 8.95 7.23
C GLN A 143 -8.96 8.27 8.58
N THR A 144 -8.00 8.72 9.39
CA THR A 144 -7.68 8.10 10.68
C THR A 144 -7.98 9.04 11.85
N LYS A 145 -8.21 8.45 13.03
CA LYS A 145 -8.32 9.16 14.30
C LYS A 145 -7.08 8.89 15.15
N PRO A 146 -6.47 9.92 15.75
CA PRO A 146 -5.24 9.77 16.52
C PRO A 146 -5.45 8.87 17.74
N GLY A 147 -4.61 7.85 17.88
CA GLY A 147 -4.52 7.00 19.07
C GLY A 147 -5.69 6.03 19.29
N VAL A 148 -6.64 5.92 18.35
CA VAL A 148 -7.81 5.06 18.49
C VAL A 148 -7.78 3.93 17.48
N TRP A 149 -8.05 2.72 17.95
CA TRP A 149 -8.25 1.59 17.07
C TRP A 149 -9.57 1.70 16.30
N GLN A 150 -9.51 1.62 14.97
CA GLN A 150 -10.65 1.73 14.07
C GLN A 150 -10.68 0.58 13.05
N THR A 151 -11.88 0.18 12.65
CA THR A 151 -12.07 -0.74 11.53
C THR A 151 -12.55 0.07 10.32
N VAL A 152 -11.72 0.16 9.31
CA VAL A 152 -12.01 0.86 8.06
C VAL A 152 -12.53 -0.14 7.04
N ARG A 153 -13.71 0.15 6.51
CA ARG A 153 -14.38 -0.68 5.52
C ARG A 153 -14.15 -0.09 4.12
N LEU A 154 -13.36 -0.79 3.31
CA LEU A 154 -13.08 -0.41 1.92
C LEU A 154 -13.93 -1.23 0.95
N LEU A 155 -14.33 -0.56 -0.13
CA LEU A 155 -15.20 -1.07 -1.18
C LEU A 155 -14.55 -0.81 -2.54
N PRO A 156 -14.90 -1.58 -3.59
CA PRO A 156 -14.36 -1.37 -4.94
C PRO A 156 -14.45 0.10 -5.40
N ARG A 157 -15.57 0.76 -5.14
CA ARG A 157 -15.80 2.18 -5.49
C ARG A 157 -14.87 3.17 -4.79
N HIS A 158 -14.21 2.80 -3.70
CA HIS A 158 -13.26 3.67 -2.99
C HIS A 158 -11.89 3.72 -3.68
N PHE A 159 -11.62 2.78 -4.60
CA PHE A 159 -10.35 2.71 -5.30
C PHE A 159 -10.34 3.59 -6.55
N ARG A 160 -9.22 4.26 -6.78
CA ARG A 160 -8.91 5.00 -8.01
C ARG A 160 -7.55 4.54 -8.51
N LEU A 161 -7.41 4.42 -9.84
CA LEU A 161 -6.10 4.09 -10.41
C LEU A 161 -5.20 5.32 -10.32
N VAL A 162 -3.99 5.14 -9.80
CA VAL A 162 -2.97 6.17 -9.64
C VAL A 162 -1.66 5.66 -10.23
N SER A 163 -1.02 6.48 -11.06
CA SER A 163 0.31 6.21 -11.61
C SER A 163 1.25 7.34 -11.24
N HIS A 164 2.41 7.03 -10.65
CA HIS A 164 3.38 8.02 -10.15
C HIS A 164 2.76 9.14 -9.29
N GLY A 165 1.75 8.79 -8.46
CA GLY A 165 1.05 9.75 -7.61
C GLY A 165 0.08 10.69 -8.35
N VAL A 166 -0.27 10.38 -9.60
CA VAL A 166 -1.25 11.11 -10.42
C VAL A 166 -2.45 10.21 -10.70
N PRO A 167 -3.69 10.63 -10.38
CA PRO A 167 -4.89 9.88 -10.73
C PRO A 167 -5.03 9.71 -12.25
N CYS A 168 -5.32 8.49 -12.68
CA CYS A 168 -5.63 8.19 -14.08
C CYS A 168 -7.08 8.59 -14.38
N LEU A 169 -7.30 9.32 -15.48
CA LEU A 169 -8.63 9.76 -15.91
C LEU A 169 -9.54 8.59 -16.29
N SER A 170 -8.98 7.58 -16.96
CA SER A 170 -9.65 6.32 -17.20
C SER A 170 -9.17 5.31 -16.15
N THR A 171 -10.10 4.84 -15.32
CA THR A 171 -9.83 3.80 -14.32
C THR A 171 -10.47 2.52 -14.82
N PRO A 172 -9.70 1.55 -15.35
CA PRO A 172 -10.25 0.22 -15.61
C PRO A 172 -10.73 -0.39 -14.30
N ARG A 173 -11.66 -1.35 -14.39
CA ARG A 173 -12.06 -2.14 -13.23
C ARG A 173 -10.84 -2.89 -12.68
N MET A 174 -10.71 -2.93 -11.36
CA MET A 174 -9.67 -3.71 -10.69
C MET A 174 -9.88 -5.20 -11.00
N ASN A 175 -8.82 -5.90 -11.41
CA ASN A 175 -8.86 -7.35 -11.58
C ASN A 175 -8.61 -8.04 -10.23
N TRP A 176 -9.68 -8.40 -9.53
CA TRP A 176 -9.64 -9.04 -8.22
C TRP A 176 -9.10 -10.47 -8.26
N ARG A 177 -9.00 -11.10 -9.44
CA ARG A 177 -8.44 -12.45 -9.60
C ARG A 177 -6.91 -12.50 -9.61
N CYS A 178 -6.25 -11.35 -9.77
CA CYS A 178 -4.80 -11.30 -9.89
C CYS A 178 -4.24 -10.08 -9.17
N VAL A 179 -4.36 -10.09 -7.84
CA VAL A 179 -3.66 -9.15 -6.97
C VAL A 179 -2.18 -9.53 -6.89
N ARG A 180 -1.34 -8.60 -7.30
CA ARG A 180 0.11 -8.73 -7.29
C ARG A 180 0.69 -8.26 -5.97
N THR A 181 0.33 -7.06 -5.50
CA THR A 181 0.84 -6.51 -4.25
C THR A 181 -0.23 -5.77 -3.46
N VAL A 182 -0.03 -5.71 -2.15
CA VAL A 182 -0.88 -4.97 -1.21
C VAL A 182 0.00 -4.18 -0.27
N GLY A 183 -0.36 -2.93 0.00
CA GLY A 183 0.46 -2.06 0.82
C GLY A 183 -0.26 -0.84 1.35
N MET A 184 0.44 -0.07 2.17
CA MET A 184 -0.04 1.23 2.63
C MET A 184 1.00 2.30 2.37
N ALA A 185 0.54 3.53 2.18
CA ALA A 185 1.40 4.67 1.96
C ALA A 185 0.87 5.93 2.65
N ILE A 186 1.77 6.87 2.88
CA ILE A 186 1.48 8.24 3.28
C ILE A 186 2.12 9.18 2.24
N ASN A 187 1.32 10.14 1.78
CA ASN A 187 1.75 11.24 0.92
C ASN A 187 0.75 12.40 0.99
N ASP A 188 0.33 12.72 2.22
CA ASP A 188 -0.73 13.69 2.54
C ASP A 188 -0.29 15.17 2.39
N GLY A 189 0.95 15.40 1.94
CA GLY A 189 1.51 16.74 1.74
C GLY A 189 1.80 17.48 3.04
N LYS A 190 1.96 16.78 4.17
CA LYS A 190 2.34 17.38 5.46
C LYS A 190 3.75 16.93 5.87
N GLU A 191 4.46 17.80 6.57
CA GLU A 191 5.75 17.44 7.20
C GLU A 191 5.53 16.93 8.62
N GLY A 192 6.48 16.14 9.10
CA GLY A 192 6.54 15.69 10.48
C GLY A 192 6.33 14.18 10.65
N PRO A 193 6.27 13.72 11.91
CA PRO A 193 6.20 12.31 12.22
C PRO A 193 4.91 11.68 11.70
N PHE A 194 4.99 10.37 11.47
CA PHE A 194 3.80 9.54 11.29
C PHE A 194 3.93 8.20 11.99
N ASP A 195 2.80 7.62 12.41
CA ASP A 195 2.76 6.31 13.07
C ASP A 195 1.43 5.61 12.79
N LEU A 196 1.51 4.43 12.16
CA LEU A 196 0.40 3.56 11.83
C LEU A 196 0.70 2.16 12.33
N THR A 197 -0.22 1.60 13.10
CA THR A 197 -0.23 0.18 13.49
C THR A 197 -1.40 -0.52 12.80
N LEU A 198 -1.11 -1.60 12.07
CA LEU A 198 -2.08 -2.46 11.39
C LEU A 198 -2.18 -3.78 12.15
N GLU A 199 -3.35 -4.06 12.73
CA GLU A 199 -3.65 -5.32 13.42
C GLU A 199 -4.02 -6.41 12.41
N SER A 200 -4.87 -6.09 11.43
CA SER A 200 -5.26 -7.06 10.40
C SER A 200 -5.82 -6.39 9.14
N CYS A 201 -5.70 -7.11 8.02
CA CYS A 201 -6.47 -6.88 6.82
C CYS A 201 -7.25 -8.14 6.49
N LYS A 202 -8.56 -8.03 6.31
CA LYS A 202 -9.42 -9.17 6.03
C LYS A 202 -10.29 -8.92 4.81
N LEU A 203 -10.59 -10.00 4.11
CA LEU A 203 -11.51 -10.03 2.99
C LEU A 203 -12.86 -10.53 3.46
N ASN A 204 -13.92 -9.86 3.04
CA ASN A 204 -15.28 -10.21 3.37
C ASN A 204 -16.20 -10.05 2.15
N PHE A 205 -17.33 -10.73 2.19
CA PHE A 205 -18.40 -10.57 1.21
C PHE A 205 -19.63 -9.95 1.89
N ASP A 206 -20.20 -8.94 1.26
CA ASP A 206 -21.44 -8.27 1.71
C ASP A 206 -22.38 -8.15 0.51
N GLU A 207 -23.49 -8.87 0.56
CA GLU A 207 -24.50 -8.95 -0.51
C GLU A 207 -25.15 -7.60 -0.84
N ARG A 208 -25.10 -6.63 0.09
CA ARG A 208 -25.66 -5.28 -0.08
C ARG A 208 -24.73 -4.36 -0.86
N VAL A 209 -23.52 -4.81 -1.17
CA VAL A 209 -22.60 -4.08 -2.02
C VAL A 209 -22.94 -4.39 -3.46
N GLU A 210 -23.61 -3.45 -4.11
CA GLU A 210 -23.77 -3.48 -5.55
C GLU A 210 -22.37 -3.52 -6.20
N LEU A 211 -22.13 -4.60 -6.96
CA LEU A 211 -21.04 -4.60 -7.91
C LEU A 211 -21.42 -3.58 -8.97
N VAL A 212 -20.54 -2.62 -9.25
CA VAL A 212 -20.76 -1.68 -10.34
C VAL A 212 -20.78 -2.53 -11.62
N ASP A 213 -21.96 -2.66 -12.22
CA ASP A 213 -22.18 -3.47 -13.42
C ASP A 213 -21.32 -2.95 -14.58
N ASP A 214 -20.88 -3.89 -15.43
CA ASP A 214 -20.09 -3.62 -16.63
C ASP A 214 -20.99 -2.96 -17.70
N THR A 215 -21.12 -1.63 -17.69
CA THR A 215 -21.69 -0.85 -18.82
C THR A 215 -20.64 0.00 -19.51
#